data_AF-S5TAP0-F1
#
_entry.id   AF-S5TAP0-F1
#
_cell.length_a   1.000
_cell.length_b   1.000
_cell.length_c   1.000
_cell.angle_alpha   90.00
_cell.angle_beta   90.00
_cell.angle_gamma   90.00
#
_symmetry.space_group_name_H-M   'P 1'
#
loop_
_entity.id
_entity.type
_entity.pdbx_description
1 polymer ?
#
loop_
_entity_poly.entity_id
_entity_poly.type
_entity_poly.pdbx_seq_one_letter_code
_entity_poly.pdbx_strand_id
1 'polypeptide(L)'
;MRAICSGCGESFSDENLDNCECGRTACYRCLALHKQETGHSSTSDLGRFRVQLNEQFTRAFLKDLESELLTYPEVDRCFNLALPQVVSTSVWLTHKEHGEKHFDFKMTRKQYEQLLNTFDNNSQNVLNFYVDRVTTYLQLVIEELNKTSVG
;
A
#
# COMPACT_ATOMS: atom_id res chain seq x y z
N MET A 1 32.17 -4.13 -2.86
CA MET A 1 32.92 -3.33 -1.88
C MET A 1 31.90 -2.92 -0.80
N ARG A 2 32.31 -2.31 0.33
CA ARG A 2 31.36 -1.86 1.37
C ARG A 2 31.47 -0.36 1.52
N ALA A 3 30.34 0.31 1.74
CA ALA A 3 30.27 1.75 1.94
C ALA A 3 29.35 2.09 3.12
N ILE A 4 29.47 3.33 3.62
CA ILE A 4 28.75 3.81 4.79
C ILE A 4 27.48 4.55 4.33
N CYS A 5 26.34 4.20 4.93
CA CYS A 5 25.08 4.91 4.70
C CYS A 5 25.14 6.32 5.29
N SER A 6 24.86 7.35 4.48
CA SER A 6 24.81 8.76 4.94
C SER A 6 23.63 9.11 5.87
N GLY A 7 22.72 8.17 6.12
CA GLY A 7 21.56 8.37 7.00
C GLY A 7 21.75 7.74 8.39
N CYS A 8 22.09 6.45 8.44
CA CYS A 8 22.24 5.72 9.70
C CYS A 8 23.70 5.49 10.13
N GLY A 9 24.70 5.78 9.27
CA GLY A 9 26.12 5.58 9.58
C GLY A 9 26.58 4.12 9.57
N GLU A 10 25.70 3.16 9.28
CA GLU A 10 26.05 1.75 9.22
C GLU A 10 26.74 1.36 7.90
N SER A 11 27.52 0.27 7.95
CA SER A 11 28.27 -0.26 6.80
C SER A 11 27.47 -1.32 6.05
N PHE A 12 27.19 -1.05 4.77
CA PHE A 12 26.45 -1.95 3.87
C PHE A 12 27.34 -2.40 2.70
N SER A 13 26.99 -3.51 2.06
CA SER A 13 27.52 -3.80 0.72
C SER A 13 26.98 -2.78 -0.29
N ASP A 14 27.74 -2.48 -1.34
CA ASP A 14 27.36 -1.45 -2.33
C ASP A 14 25.99 -1.74 -2.99
N GLU A 15 25.64 -3.02 -3.16
CA GLU A 15 24.32 -3.47 -3.67
C GLU A 15 23.13 -3.13 -2.75
N ASN A 16 23.41 -2.81 -1.49
CA ASN A 16 22.44 -2.43 -0.45
C ASN A 16 22.43 -0.92 -0.19
N LEU A 17 23.13 -0.15 -1.02
CA LEU A 17 23.11 1.30 -1.04
C LEU A 17 22.58 1.78 -2.38
N ASP A 18 22.00 2.96 -2.39
CA ASP A 18 21.55 3.63 -3.60
C ASP A 18 21.76 5.14 -3.48
N ASN A 19 21.78 5.83 -4.62
CA ASN A 19 22.09 7.25 -4.72
C ASN A 19 20.83 8.04 -5.08
N CYS A 20 20.54 9.06 -4.28
CA CYS A 20 19.57 10.09 -4.64
C CYS A 20 20.12 11.00 -5.74
N GLU A 21 19.26 11.62 -6.54
CA GLU A 21 19.63 12.62 -7.56
C GLU A 21 20.33 13.86 -6.95
N CYS A 22 20.14 14.12 -5.66
CA CYS A 22 20.88 15.14 -4.92
C CYS A 22 22.33 14.74 -4.57
N GLY A 23 22.79 13.57 -5.02
CA GLY A 23 24.13 13.03 -4.76
C GLY A 23 24.27 12.27 -3.43
N ARG A 24 23.17 12.08 -2.68
CA ARG A 24 23.20 11.37 -1.39
C ARG A 24 23.18 9.86 -1.57
N THR A 25 24.22 9.17 -1.09
CA THR A 25 24.26 7.70 -1.01
C THR A 25 23.74 7.20 0.34
N ALA A 26 22.71 6.35 0.36
CA ALA A 26 22.14 5.81 1.60
C ALA A 26 21.60 4.39 1.41
N CYS A 27 21.39 3.67 2.52
CA CYS A 27 20.65 2.41 2.48
C CYS A 27 19.19 2.65 2.12
N TYR A 28 18.51 1.64 1.59
CA TYR A 28 17.14 1.78 1.08
C TYR A 28 16.16 2.42 2.08
N ARG A 29 16.29 2.11 3.37
CA ARG A 29 15.44 2.71 4.42
C ARG A 29 15.69 4.21 4.58
N CYS A 30 16.95 4.62 4.72
CA CYS A 30 17.30 6.03 4.88
C CYS A 30 16.98 6.84 3.61
N LEU A 31 17.15 6.20 2.45
CA LEU A 31 16.84 6.82 1.17
C LEU A 31 15.34 7.01 0.97
N ALA A 32 14.51 6.03 1.34
CA ALA A 32 13.05 6.15 1.27
C ALA A 32 12.53 7.32 2.11
N LEU A 33 13.04 7.48 3.35
CA LEU A 33 12.70 8.61 4.21
C LEU A 33 13.13 9.95 3.59
N HIS A 34 14.36 10.01 3.07
CA HIS A 34 14.85 11.21 2.41
C HIS A 34 14.01 11.61 1.20
N LYS A 35 13.67 10.66 0.33
CA LYS A 35 12.81 10.90 -0.83
C LYS A 35 11.42 11.38 -0.43
N GLN A 36 10.87 10.86 0.67
CA GLN A 36 9.59 11.30 1.19
C GLN A 36 9.62 12.75 1.68
N GLU A 37 10.74 13.20 2.25
CA GLU A 37 10.92 14.57 2.72
C GLU A 37 11.17 15.56 1.57
N THR A 38 11.94 15.16 0.56
CA THR A 38 12.42 16.08 -0.49
C THR A 38 11.69 15.96 -1.82
N GLY A 39 10.94 14.88 -2.05
CA GLY A 39 10.34 14.55 -3.34
C GLY A 39 11.36 14.10 -4.40
N HIS A 40 12.61 13.85 -4.00
CA HIS A 40 13.66 13.47 -4.94
C HIS A 40 13.52 12.02 -5.44
N SER A 41 14.15 11.76 -6.57
CA SER A 41 14.34 10.41 -7.11
C SER A 41 15.72 9.82 -6.76
N SER A 42 15.85 8.51 -6.91
CA SER A 42 17.08 7.74 -6.70
C SER A 42 17.46 6.93 -7.93
N THR A 43 18.70 6.47 -7.97
CA THR A 43 19.28 5.79 -9.13
C THR A 43 18.64 4.43 -9.34
N SER A 44 18.19 3.78 -8.27
CA SER A 44 17.41 2.55 -8.39
C SER A 44 15.95 2.78 -8.79
N ASP A 45 15.38 3.97 -8.58
CA ASP A 45 14.08 4.34 -9.19
C ASP A 45 14.17 4.39 -10.71
N LEU A 46 15.34 4.78 -11.23
CA LEU A 46 15.62 4.81 -12.66
C LEU A 46 15.80 3.41 -13.28
N GLY A 47 15.75 2.31 -12.50
CA GLY A 47 16.08 0.98 -13.05
C GLY A 47 15.53 -0.29 -12.40
N ARG A 48 14.94 -0.29 -11.20
CA ARG A 48 14.52 -1.57 -10.56
C ARG A 48 13.06 -1.95 -10.72
N PHE A 49 12.12 -1.00 -10.73
CA PHE A 49 10.71 -1.27 -10.97
C PHE A 49 10.08 -0.13 -11.77
N ARG A 50 9.52 -0.44 -12.95
CA ARG A 50 8.84 0.54 -13.83
C ARG A 50 7.59 1.16 -13.17
N VAL A 51 7.05 0.50 -12.15
CA VAL A 51 5.89 0.93 -11.36
C VAL A 51 6.19 0.69 -9.88
N GLN A 52 6.05 1.72 -9.06
CA GLN A 52 6.07 1.62 -7.60
C GLN A 52 4.67 1.81 -7.06
N LEU A 53 4.13 0.85 -6.30
CA LEU A 53 2.74 0.94 -5.85
C LEU A 53 2.51 2.09 -4.85
N ASN A 54 3.50 2.49 -4.06
CA ASN A 54 3.40 3.66 -3.18
C ASN A 54 3.32 5.00 -3.95
N GLU A 55 3.68 5.03 -5.23
CA GLU A 55 3.50 6.20 -6.09
C GLU A 55 2.10 6.21 -6.72
N GLN A 56 1.51 5.04 -6.98
CA GLN A 56 0.17 4.89 -7.56
C GLN A 56 -0.93 4.99 -6.48
N PHE A 57 -0.73 4.31 -5.35
CA PHE A 57 -1.59 4.30 -4.17
C PHE A 57 -1.12 5.38 -3.19
N THR A 58 -1.36 6.62 -3.57
CA THR A 58 -0.92 7.78 -2.77
C THR A 58 -1.55 7.77 -1.37
N ARG A 59 -0.93 8.46 -0.42
CA ARG A 59 -1.50 8.63 0.93
C ARG A 59 -2.88 9.28 0.91
N ALA A 60 -3.13 10.20 -0.03
CA ALA A 60 -4.44 10.84 -0.20
C ALA A 60 -5.49 9.80 -0.60
N PHE A 61 -5.22 9.03 -1.66
CA PHE A 61 -6.09 7.94 -2.11
C PHE A 61 -6.41 6.95 -0.99
N LEU A 62 -5.40 6.50 -0.24
CA LEU A 62 -5.60 5.55 0.86
C LEU A 62 -6.38 6.13 2.03
N LYS A 63 -6.27 7.44 2.27
CA LYS A 63 -7.05 8.14 3.31
C LYS A 63 -8.51 8.33 2.89
N ASP A 64 -8.76 8.56 1.61
CA ASP A 64 -10.11 8.65 1.06
C ASP A 64 -10.81 7.28 1.16
N LEU A 65 -10.11 6.20 0.79
CA LEU A 65 -10.59 4.84 0.99
C LEU A 65 -10.85 4.53 2.47
N GLU A 66 -9.95 4.89 3.38
CA GLU A 66 -10.17 4.73 4.82
C GLU A 66 -11.45 5.47 5.27
N SER A 67 -11.64 6.70 4.82
CA SER A 67 -12.81 7.51 5.16
C SER A 67 -14.10 6.89 4.63
N GLU A 68 -14.07 6.30 3.45
CA GLU A 68 -15.20 5.56 2.87
C GLU A 68 -15.53 4.30 3.68
N LEU A 69 -14.53 3.50 4.04
CA LEU A 69 -14.73 2.26 4.79
C LEU A 69 -15.24 2.52 6.22
N LEU A 70 -14.83 3.63 6.84
CA LEU A 70 -15.33 4.03 8.16
C LEU A 70 -16.77 4.58 8.14
N THR A 71 -17.41 4.70 6.97
CA THR A 71 -18.85 5.01 6.90
C THR A 71 -19.74 3.82 7.27
N TYR A 72 -19.19 2.59 7.23
CA TYR A 72 -19.90 1.38 7.62
C TYR A 72 -19.89 1.25 9.15
N PRO A 73 -21.05 1.19 9.83
CA PRO A 73 -21.11 1.20 11.29
C PRO A 73 -20.49 -0.04 11.94
N GLU A 74 -20.37 -1.15 11.20
CA GLU A 74 -19.72 -2.37 11.67
C GLU A 74 -18.19 -2.23 11.70
N VAL A 75 -17.61 -1.27 10.98
CA VAL A 75 -16.15 -1.09 10.91
C VAL A 75 -15.68 -0.29 12.12
N ASP A 76 -14.86 -0.92 12.96
CA ASP A 76 -14.22 -0.28 14.12
C ASP A 76 -12.99 0.53 13.69
N ARG A 77 -12.14 -0.07 12.86
CA ARG A 77 -10.90 0.55 12.40
C ARG A 77 -10.44 -0.04 11.07
N CYS A 78 -9.65 0.75 10.36
CA CYS A 78 -9.05 0.40 9.07
C CYS A 78 -7.57 0.81 9.07
N PHE A 79 -6.73 0.04 8.39
CA PHE A 79 -5.31 0.35 8.19
C PHE A 79 -4.92 0.11 6.74
N ASN A 80 -4.40 1.15 6.09
CA ASN A 80 -3.97 1.12 4.70
C ASN A 80 -2.45 1.31 4.61
N LEU A 81 -1.78 0.50 3.81
CA LEU A 81 -0.34 0.56 3.59
C LEU A 81 0.00 0.32 2.13
N ALA A 82 0.79 1.23 1.53
CA ALA A 82 1.41 1.01 0.23
C ALA A 82 2.94 1.04 0.35
N LEU A 83 3.56 -0.06 -0.09
CA LEU A 83 4.99 -0.23 -0.29
C LEU A 83 5.27 -0.34 -1.79
N PRO A 84 6.52 -0.22 -2.27
CA PRO A 84 6.82 -0.31 -3.70
C PRO A 84 6.27 -1.57 -4.40
N GLN A 85 6.15 -2.69 -3.67
CA GLN A 85 5.74 -3.98 -4.24
C GLN A 85 4.35 -4.48 -3.81
N VAL A 86 3.72 -3.86 -2.81
CA VAL A 86 2.43 -4.34 -2.29
C VAL A 86 1.63 -3.18 -1.72
N VAL A 87 0.33 -3.19 -1.97
CA VAL A 87 -0.65 -2.38 -1.25
C VAL A 87 -1.60 -3.30 -0.47
N SER A 88 -1.94 -2.90 0.74
CA SER A 88 -2.83 -3.65 1.63
C SER A 88 -3.82 -2.76 2.37
N THR A 89 -5.02 -3.28 2.55
CA THR A 89 -6.10 -2.72 3.37
C THR A 89 -6.52 -3.76 4.39
N SER A 90 -6.34 -3.45 5.66
CA SER A 90 -6.76 -4.27 6.80
C SER A 90 -7.97 -3.62 7.46
N VAL A 91 -9.03 -4.38 7.67
CA VAL A 91 -10.28 -3.87 8.24
C VAL A 91 -10.69 -4.73 9.44
N TRP A 92 -11.02 -4.07 10.55
CA TRP A 92 -11.56 -4.70 11.75
C TRP A 92 -13.02 -4.30 11.91
N LEU A 93 -13.86 -5.30 12.09
CA LEU A 93 -15.29 -5.21 12.24
C LEU A 93 -15.67 -5.61 13.66
N THR A 94 -16.58 -4.87 14.29
CA THR A 94 -17.14 -5.25 15.59
C THR A 94 -18.61 -5.59 15.43
N HIS A 95 -19.00 -6.80 15.81
CA HIS A 95 -20.40 -7.22 15.85
C HIS A 95 -20.79 -7.68 17.26
N LYS A 96 -21.98 -7.29 17.72
CA LYS A 96 -22.46 -7.58 19.08
C LYS A 96 -22.49 -9.07 19.40
N GLU A 97 -22.81 -9.90 18.41
CA GLU A 97 -23.00 -11.35 18.57
C GLU A 97 -21.81 -12.19 18.12
N HIS A 98 -20.91 -11.63 17.29
CA HIS A 98 -19.81 -12.38 16.67
C HIS A 98 -18.41 -11.91 17.12
N GLY A 99 -18.34 -10.89 17.98
CA GLY A 99 -17.08 -10.31 18.42
C GLY A 99 -16.37 -9.53 17.31
N GLU A 100 -15.04 -9.45 17.41
CA GLU A 100 -14.20 -8.78 16.40
C GLU A 100 -13.94 -9.73 15.22
N LYS A 101 -14.22 -9.29 13.99
CA LYS A 101 -13.76 -9.94 12.75
C LYS A 101 -12.71 -9.07 12.10
N HIS A 102 -11.76 -9.70 11.42
CA HIS A 102 -10.69 -9.01 10.70
C HIS A 102 -10.52 -9.61 9.31
N PHE A 103 -10.27 -8.77 8.32
CA PHE A 103 -9.80 -9.22 7.02
C PHE A 103 -8.69 -8.33 6.46
N ASP A 104 -7.88 -8.93 5.60
CA ASP A 104 -6.82 -8.25 4.86
C ASP A 104 -7.02 -8.43 3.36
N PHE A 105 -7.15 -7.31 2.64
CA PHE A 105 -7.05 -7.29 1.20
C PHE A 105 -5.65 -6.85 0.78
N LYS A 106 -5.01 -7.59 -0.14
CA LYS A 106 -3.65 -7.31 -0.60
C LYS A 106 -3.56 -7.39 -2.12
N MET A 107 -2.85 -6.44 -2.71
CA MET A 107 -2.50 -6.47 -4.13
C MET A 107 -1.00 -6.26 -4.29
N THR A 108 -0.36 -7.22 -4.96
CA THR A 108 1.06 -7.17 -5.30
C THR A 108 1.28 -6.36 -6.57
N ARG A 109 2.52 -5.89 -6.79
CA ARG A 109 2.93 -5.20 -8.02
C ARG A 109 2.63 -6.03 -9.27
N LYS A 110 2.87 -7.35 -9.21
CA LYS A 110 2.58 -8.25 -10.34
C LYS A 110 1.09 -8.24 -10.70
N GLN A 111 0.21 -8.25 -9.70
CA GLN A 111 -1.25 -8.17 -9.92
C GLN A 111 -1.65 -6.79 -10.45
N TYR A 112 -1.06 -5.71 -9.92
CA TYR A 112 -1.28 -4.36 -10.43
C TYR A 112 -0.88 -4.25 -11.90
N GLU A 113 0.31 -4.72 -12.28
CA GLU A 113 0.79 -4.67 -13.67
C GLU A 113 -0.08 -5.51 -14.61
N GLN A 114 -0.60 -6.66 -14.14
CA GLN A 114 -1.56 -7.46 -14.90
C GLN A 114 -2.88 -6.69 -15.13
N LEU A 115 -3.44 -6.09 -14.08
CA LEU A 115 -4.66 -5.28 -14.19
C LEU A 115 -4.45 -4.05 -15.05
N LEU A 116 -3.28 -3.40 -14.94
CA LEU A 116 -2.91 -2.25 -15.75
C LEU A 116 -2.93 -2.61 -17.24
N ASN A 117 -2.40 -3.78 -17.61
CA ASN A 117 -2.49 -4.29 -18.98
C ASN A 117 -3.93 -4.64 -19.39
N THR A 118 -4.73 -5.20 -18.49
CA THR A 118 -6.16 -5.50 -18.75
C THR A 118 -7.00 -4.25 -18.95
N PHE A 119 -6.63 -3.14 -18.30
CA PHE A 119 -7.32 -1.86 -18.39
C PHE A 119 -6.65 -0.86 -19.34
N ASP A 120 -5.98 -1.35 -20.40
CA ASP A 120 -5.37 -0.52 -21.45
C ASP A 120 -4.41 0.57 -20.90
N ASN A 121 -3.64 0.22 -19.88
CA ASN A 121 -2.73 1.11 -19.13
C ASN A 121 -3.42 2.26 -18.38
N ASN A 122 -4.71 2.15 -18.08
CA ASN A 122 -5.44 3.11 -17.27
C ASN A 122 -5.27 2.79 -15.78
N SER A 123 -4.37 3.53 -15.11
CA SER A 123 -4.13 3.38 -13.66
C SER A 123 -5.36 3.69 -12.81
N GLN A 124 -6.20 4.66 -13.22
CA GLN A 124 -7.42 4.99 -12.48
C GLN A 124 -8.40 3.81 -12.44
N ASN A 125 -8.50 3.04 -13.53
CA ASN A 125 -9.33 1.83 -13.54
C ASN A 125 -8.78 0.75 -12.58
N VAL A 126 -7.45 0.64 -12.42
CA VAL A 126 -6.86 -0.27 -11.42
C VAL A 126 -7.17 0.21 -9.99
N LEU A 127 -7.10 1.52 -9.74
CA LEU A 127 -7.45 2.10 -8.44
C LEU A 127 -8.93 1.87 -8.11
N ASN A 128 -9.82 2.13 -9.06
CA ASN A 128 -11.26 1.87 -8.90
C ASN A 128 -11.52 0.39 -8.64
N PHE A 129 -10.88 -0.51 -9.39
CA PHE A 129 -10.96 -1.95 -9.16
C PHE A 129 -10.51 -2.34 -7.73
N TYR A 130 -9.45 -1.70 -7.22
CA TYR A 130 -8.99 -1.94 -5.86
C TYR A 130 -10.04 -1.53 -4.82
N VAL A 131 -10.62 -0.33 -4.96
CA VAL A 131 -11.71 0.15 -4.09
C VAL A 131 -12.89 -0.80 -4.16
N ASP A 132 -13.38 -1.11 -5.36
CA ASP A 132 -14.53 -2.00 -5.58
C ASP A 132 -14.32 -3.37 -4.94
N ARG A 133 -13.10 -3.92 -5.00
CA ARG A 133 -12.80 -5.22 -4.39
C ARG A 133 -12.83 -5.16 -2.87
N VAL A 134 -12.26 -4.13 -2.27
CA VAL A 134 -12.26 -3.96 -0.82
C VAL A 134 -13.68 -3.75 -0.31
N THR A 135 -14.46 -2.86 -0.95
CA THR A 135 -15.82 -2.52 -0.53
C THR A 135 -16.78 -3.68 -0.75
N THR A 136 -16.69 -4.39 -1.89
CA THR A 136 -17.51 -5.59 -2.13
C THR A 136 -17.23 -6.67 -1.10
N TYR A 137 -15.95 -6.91 -0.77
CA TYR A 137 -15.61 -7.91 0.23
C TYR A 137 -16.09 -7.51 1.63
N LEU A 138 -15.96 -6.24 2.00
CA LEU A 138 -16.52 -5.69 3.24
C LEU A 138 -18.03 -5.93 3.34
N GLN A 139 -18.78 -5.59 2.28
CA GLN A 139 -20.23 -5.76 2.23
C GLN A 139 -20.64 -7.22 2.38
N LEU A 140 -19.95 -8.16 1.73
CA LEU A 140 -20.20 -9.59 1.89
C LEU A 140 -19.99 -10.05 3.34
N VAL A 141 -18.90 -9.60 3.98
CA VAL A 141 -18.62 -9.95 5.39
C VAL A 141 -19.69 -9.37 6.32
N ILE A 142 -20.13 -8.13 6.09
CA ILE A 142 -21.21 -7.50 6.86
C ILE A 142 -22.54 -8.24 6.65
N GLU A 143 -22.88 -8.59 5.41
CA GLU A 143 -24.08 -9.38 5.12
C GLU A 143 -24.08 -10.74 5.82
N GLU A 144 -22.94 -11.44 5.81
CA GLU A 144 -22.80 -12.73 6.51
C GLU A 144 -22.97 -12.58 8.01
N LEU A 145 -22.38 -11.53 8.61
CA LEU A 145 -22.56 -11.18 10.02
C LEU A 145 -24.04 -10.94 10.35
N ASN A 146 -24.75 -10.16 9.52
CA ASN A 146 -26.15 -9.82 9.75
C ASN A 146 -27.12 -10.98 9.48
N LYS A 147 -26.76 -11.94 8.61
CA LYS A 147 -27.56 -13.15 8.35
C LYS A 147 -27.49 -14.15 9.51
N THR A 148 -26.39 -14.19 10.25
CA THR A 148 -26.22 -15.12 11.37
C THR A 148 -26.88 -14.67 12.67
N SER A 149 -27.29 -13.40 12.77
CA SER A 149 -28.03 -12.82 13.90
C SER A 149 -29.56 -12.97 13.85
N VAL A 150 -30.12 -13.57 12.79
CA VAL A 150 -31.58 -13.78 12.63
C VAL A 150 -31.98 -15.26 12.83
N GLY A 151 -31.10 -16.07 13.42
CA GLY A 151 -31.29 -17.51 13.66
C GLY A 151 -31.57 -17.87 15.11
#